data_AF-A0A2H3BJ75-F1
#
_entry.id   AF-A0A2H3BJ75-F1
#
_cell.length_a   1.000
_cell.length_b   1.000
_cell.length_c   1.000
_cell.angle_alpha   90.00
_cell.angle_beta   90.00
_cell.angle_gamma   90.00
#
_symmetry.space_group_name_H-M   'P 1'
#
loop_
_entity.id
_entity.type
_entity.pdbx_description
1 polymer ?
#
loop_
_entity_poly.entity_id
_entity_poly.type
_entity_poly.pdbx_seq_one_letter_code
_entity_poly.pdbx_strand_id
1 'polypeptide(L)'
;NRIINSWLRPRRVWDLYSNRVVPWWVARQLPHPISHAWMDEHDRMDVLTPINGHEWPVPILKDASLDLIRIEMLNLGVEYAWLDVLCLRQVGGRREDLRMEEWKIDVPTIGYVYDQSVRRVVCYFSGMGHPLNLKACDFESDRSWFRCAWTLQEILSRYDPIIGGETGDDGVMEEAIRVRIQKQLSLSQDLGGNVVKKLSVMQKRVSTNPVDRIAGLTYLLLTDSIPAYYEAQAEEDAWMALVAVMMTWLQAQLLFWYPEPGSGSKVWRPSWTQ
;
A
#
# COMPACT_ATOMS: atom_id res chain seq x y z
N ASN A 1 17.26 -13.25 0.36
CA ASN A 1 17.42 -12.55 -0.93
C ASN A 1 17.08 -11.08 -0.76
N ARG A 2 17.74 -10.19 -1.51
CA ARG A 2 17.45 -8.74 -1.50
C ARG A 2 17.37 -8.20 -2.93
N ILE A 3 16.51 -7.21 -3.13
CA ILE A 3 16.35 -6.44 -4.35
C ILE A 3 17.31 -5.26 -4.24
N ILE A 4 18.31 -5.20 -5.13
CA ILE A 4 19.40 -4.22 -5.05
C ILE A 4 18.99 -2.81 -5.50
N ASN A 5 17.83 -2.67 -6.14
CA ASN A 5 17.31 -1.39 -6.63
C ASN A 5 15.94 -1.13 -6.01
N SER A 6 15.85 -0.17 -5.09
CA SER A 6 14.59 0.25 -4.46
C SER A 6 13.66 1.05 -5.37
N TRP A 7 14.15 1.45 -6.55
CA TRP A 7 13.40 2.23 -7.55
C TRP A 7 12.84 1.33 -8.67
N LEU A 8 12.43 0.11 -8.31
CA LEU A 8 11.93 -0.87 -9.27
C LEU A 8 10.52 -0.47 -9.74
N ARG A 9 10.37 -0.26 -11.05
CA ARG A 9 9.08 0.05 -11.67
C ARG A 9 8.11 -1.12 -11.50
N PRO A 10 6.78 -0.85 -11.40
CA PRO A 10 5.81 -1.93 -11.31
C PRO A 10 5.89 -2.84 -12.53
N ARG A 11 5.59 -4.12 -12.38
CA ARG A 11 5.57 -5.07 -13.51
C ARG A 11 4.49 -4.73 -14.54
N ARG A 12 3.34 -4.29 -14.04
CA ARG A 12 2.09 -4.10 -14.78
C ARG A 12 1.46 -2.76 -14.40
N VAL A 13 0.71 -2.20 -15.32
CA VAL A 13 -0.13 -1.01 -15.14
C VAL A 13 -1.46 -1.20 -15.82
N TRP A 14 -2.49 -0.51 -15.35
CA TRP A 14 -3.80 -0.48 -15.97
C TRP A 14 -3.87 0.68 -16.98
N ASP A 15 -3.93 0.33 -18.26
CA ASP A 15 -4.27 1.25 -19.34
C ASP A 15 -5.78 1.49 -19.34
N LEU A 16 -6.16 2.71 -18.95
CA LEU A 16 -7.55 3.12 -18.83
C LEU A 16 -8.20 3.33 -20.21
N TYR A 17 -7.44 3.65 -21.26
CA TYR A 17 -8.01 3.82 -22.59
C TYR A 17 -8.40 2.48 -23.21
N SER A 18 -7.50 1.50 -23.18
CA SER A 18 -7.80 0.15 -23.67
C SER A 18 -8.57 -0.73 -22.68
N ASN A 19 -8.69 -0.28 -21.42
CA ASN A 19 -9.22 -1.03 -20.29
C ASN A 19 -8.52 -2.40 -20.10
N ARG A 20 -7.19 -2.38 -20.14
CA ARG A 20 -6.36 -3.59 -20.01
C ARG A 20 -5.18 -3.37 -19.08
N VAL A 21 -4.81 -4.42 -18.37
CA VAL A 21 -3.52 -4.48 -17.69
C VAL A 21 -2.46 -4.81 -18.72
N VAL A 22 -1.48 -3.94 -18.84
CA VAL A 22 -0.35 -4.07 -19.77
C VAL A 22 0.96 -4.05 -19.00
N PRO A 23 2.04 -4.63 -19.56
CA PRO A 23 3.36 -4.48 -18.96
C PRO A 23 3.78 -3.00 -18.90
N TRP A 24 4.47 -2.63 -17.82
CA TRP A 24 4.92 -1.25 -17.59
C TRP A 24 5.70 -0.63 -18.75
N TRP A 25 6.54 -1.42 -19.44
CA TRP A 25 7.36 -0.91 -20.54
C TRP A 25 6.54 -0.46 -21.76
N VAL A 26 5.26 -0.83 -21.85
CA VAL A 26 4.32 -0.32 -22.85
C VAL A 26 3.92 1.13 -22.54
N ALA A 27 3.62 1.41 -21.26
CA ALA A 27 3.20 2.74 -20.84
C ALA A 27 4.31 3.78 -20.94
N ARG A 28 5.55 3.41 -20.60
CA ARG A 28 6.75 4.29 -20.58
C ARG A 28 6.58 5.58 -19.75
N GLN A 29 5.52 5.70 -18.95
CA GLN A 29 5.22 6.83 -18.06
C GLN A 29 4.64 6.31 -16.75
N LEU A 30 4.97 6.96 -15.62
CA LEU A 30 4.53 6.54 -14.29
C LEU A 30 3.02 6.55 -14.17
N PRO A 31 2.42 5.45 -13.67
CA PRO A 31 0.98 5.37 -13.58
C PRO A 31 0.50 6.24 -12.41
N HIS A 32 -0.76 6.65 -12.41
CA HIS A 32 -1.35 7.26 -11.23
C HIS A 32 -1.68 6.16 -10.21
N PRO A 33 -1.12 6.24 -9.00
CA PRO A 33 -1.44 5.29 -7.94
C PRO A 33 -2.87 5.48 -7.44
N ILE A 34 -3.57 4.36 -7.27
CA ILE A 34 -4.87 4.29 -6.61
C ILE A 34 -4.69 3.52 -5.30
N SER A 35 -5.09 4.13 -4.20
CA SER A 35 -5.10 3.52 -2.87
C SER A 35 -6.55 3.40 -2.38
N HIS A 36 -6.87 2.35 -1.62
CA HIS A 36 -8.23 2.11 -1.15
C HIS A 36 -8.29 1.42 0.21
N ALA A 37 -9.40 1.60 0.92
CA ALA A 37 -9.64 0.93 2.19
C ALA A 37 -9.81 -0.58 2.01
N TRP A 38 -9.57 -1.33 3.09
CA TRP A 38 -9.88 -2.76 3.12
C TRP A 38 -11.38 -3.01 3.15
N MET A 39 -11.76 -4.15 2.60
CA MET A 39 -13.15 -4.57 2.48
C MET A 39 -13.41 -5.79 3.39
N ASP A 40 -14.66 -6.02 3.79
CA ASP A 40 -15.01 -7.30 4.44
C ASP A 40 -14.79 -8.45 3.47
N GLU A 41 -14.23 -9.57 3.92
CA GLU A 41 -14.18 -10.80 3.10
C GLU A 41 -15.59 -11.25 2.68
N HIS A 42 -16.60 -11.05 3.53
CA HIS A 42 -17.99 -11.40 3.25
C HIS A 42 -18.65 -10.49 2.19
N ASP A 43 -18.14 -9.26 2.03
CA ASP A 43 -18.65 -8.28 1.07
C ASP A 43 -17.82 -8.23 -0.22
N ARG A 44 -16.67 -8.93 -0.23
CA ARG A 44 -15.84 -9.12 -1.41
C ARG A 44 -16.41 -10.20 -2.31
N MET A 45 -16.17 -10.05 -3.60
CA MET A 45 -16.32 -11.09 -4.60
C MET A 45 -15.10 -11.10 -5.52
N ASP A 46 -14.70 -12.31 -5.92
CA ASP A 46 -13.59 -12.54 -6.81
C ASP A 46 -14.09 -12.57 -8.26
N VAL A 47 -13.75 -11.52 -9.02
CA VAL A 47 -14.23 -11.35 -10.39
C VAL A 47 -13.14 -11.70 -11.39
N LEU A 48 -13.39 -12.68 -12.26
CA LEU A 48 -12.58 -12.89 -13.45
C LEU A 48 -12.97 -11.84 -14.50
N THR A 49 -12.02 -10.96 -14.83
CA THR A 49 -12.26 -9.83 -15.72
C THR A 49 -11.37 -9.89 -16.96
N PRO A 50 -11.85 -9.42 -18.13
CA PRO A 50 -10.99 -9.25 -19.29
C PRO A 50 -9.88 -8.22 -19.06
N ILE A 51 -10.01 -7.32 -18.08
CA ILE A 51 -9.02 -6.26 -17.80
C ILE A 51 -7.63 -6.86 -17.61
N ASN A 52 -7.49 -7.91 -16.81
CA ASN A 52 -6.22 -8.63 -16.60
C ASN A 52 -6.08 -9.91 -17.44
N GLY A 53 -6.85 -10.02 -18.53
CA GLY A 53 -6.84 -11.20 -19.40
C GLY A 53 -7.44 -12.47 -18.76
N HIS A 54 -8.22 -12.34 -17.68
CA HIS A 54 -8.73 -13.46 -16.87
C HIS A 54 -7.61 -14.33 -16.28
N GLU A 55 -6.43 -13.75 -16.04
CA GLU A 55 -5.29 -14.49 -15.49
C GLU A 55 -5.44 -14.76 -13.98
N TRP A 56 -6.01 -13.83 -13.22
CA TRP A 56 -6.31 -13.99 -11.79
C TRP A 56 -7.65 -13.34 -11.45
N PRO A 57 -8.35 -13.81 -10.40
CA PRO A 57 -9.52 -13.11 -9.89
C PRO A 57 -9.14 -11.75 -9.33
N VAL A 58 -10.03 -10.77 -9.47
CA VAL A 58 -9.87 -9.43 -8.92
C VAL A 58 -10.84 -9.29 -7.75
N PRO A 59 -10.34 -9.18 -6.51
CA PRO A 59 -11.21 -9.00 -5.35
C PRO A 59 -11.78 -7.58 -5.35
N ILE A 60 -13.09 -7.45 -5.52
CA ILE A 60 -13.83 -6.18 -5.47
C ILE A 60 -15.07 -6.31 -4.56
N LEU A 61 -15.64 -5.20 -4.08
CA LEU A 61 -16.93 -5.25 -3.39
C LEU A 61 -18.03 -5.70 -4.35
N LYS A 62 -19.02 -6.42 -3.84
CA LYS A 62 -20.19 -6.90 -4.61
C LYS A 62 -20.89 -5.79 -5.40
N ASP A 63 -20.93 -4.58 -4.83
CA ASP A 63 -21.59 -3.41 -5.43
C ASP A 63 -20.60 -2.41 -6.05
N ALA A 64 -19.29 -2.70 -6.04
CA ALA A 64 -18.29 -1.84 -6.66
C ALA A 64 -18.14 -2.14 -8.15
N SER A 65 -17.82 -1.10 -8.92
CA SER A 65 -17.57 -1.20 -10.36
C SER A 65 -16.19 -0.65 -10.72
N LEU A 66 -15.36 -1.50 -11.32
CA LEU A 66 -14.09 -1.09 -11.91
C LEU A 66 -14.29 -0.05 -13.04
N ASP A 67 -15.43 -0.09 -13.73
CA ASP A 67 -15.73 0.89 -14.77
C ASP A 67 -16.00 2.29 -14.20
N LEU A 68 -16.60 2.39 -13.00
CA LEU A 68 -16.79 3.70 -12.34
C LEU A 68 -15.44 4.31 -11.94
N ILE A 69 -14.55 3.50 -11.36
CA ILE A 69 -13.18 3.93 -11.04
C ILE A 69 -12.46 4.38 -12.32
N ARG A 70 -12.59 3.61 -13.40
CA ARG A 70 -12.01 3.96 -14.70
C ARG A 70 -12.53 5.30 -15.20
N ILE A 71 -13.84 5.52 -15.17
CA ILE A 71 -14.47 6.79 -15.59
C ILE A 71 -13.95 7.96 -14.73
N GLU A 72 -13.89 7.79 -13.41
CA GLU A 72 -13.38 8.81 -12.49
C GLU A 72 -11.92 9.16 -12.81
N MET A 73 -11.06 8.16 -13.01
CA MET A 73 -9.66 8.36 -13.38
C MET A 73 -9.51 9.01 -14.77
N LEU A 74 -10.34 8.64 -15.74
CA LEU A 74 -10.35 9.26 -17.07
C LEU A 74 -10.78 10.73 -17.02
N ASN A 75 -11.74 11.08 -16.16
CA ASN A 75 -12.16 12.47 -15.93
C ASN A 75 -11.04 13.31 -15.28
N LEU A 76 -10.14 12.69 -14.53
CA LEU A 76 -8.90 13.31 -14.02
C LEU A 76 -7.80 13.43 -15.10
N GLY A 77 -8.06 13.01 -16.34
CA GLY A 77 -7.09 13.03 -17.43
C GLY A 77 -6.02 11.95 -17.33
N VAL A 78 -6.29 10.87 -16.59
CA VAL A 78 -5.35 9.77 -16.41
C VAL A 78 -5.42 8.79 -17.57
N GLU A 79 -4.27 8.40 -18.10
CA GLU A 79 -4.15 7.35 -19.12
C GLU A 79 -3.75 6.00 -18.50
N TYR A 80 -2.70 5.97 -17.67
CA TYR A 80 -2.28 4.77 -16.94
C TYR A 80 -2.48 4.96 -15.45
N ALA A 81 -3.11 3.97 -14.83
CA ALA A 81 -3.27 3.85 -13.38
C ALA A 81 -2.56 2.60 -12.85
N TRP A 82 -2.30 2.59 -11.55
CA TRP A 82 -1.86 1.40 -10.85
C TRP A 82 -2.82 1.16 -9.70
N LEU A 83 -3.43 -0.01 -9.74
CA LEU A 83 -4.36 -0.51 -8.75
C LEU A 83 -3.87 -1.92 -8.41
N ASP A 84 -3.51 -2.16 -7.15
CA ASP A 84 -2.89 -3.38 -6.65
C ASP A 84 -3.67 -4.65 -7.04
N VAL A 85 -5.00 -4.66 -6.85
CA VAL A 85 -5.86 -5.80 -7.19
C VAL A 85 -5.85 -6.16 -8.69
N LEU A 86 -5.52 -5.20 -9.55
CA LEU A 86 -5.36 -5.39 -11.00
C LEU A 86 -3.91 -5.63 -11.40
N CYS A 87 -2.95 -4.93 -10.79
CA CYS A 87 -1.57 -4.88 -11.26
C CYS A 87 -0.65 -5.89 -10.56
N LEU A 88 -1.10 -6.47 -9.45
CA LEU A 88 -0.48 -7.63 -8.81
C LEU A 88 -1.31 -8.88 -9.08
N ARG A 89 -0.63 -10.01 -9.28
CA ARG A 89 -1.29 -11.30 -9.41
C ARG A 89 -1.93 -11.67 -8.06
N GLN A 90 -3.23 -11.94 -8.07
CA GLN A 90 -3.99 -12.29 -6.87
C GLN A 90 -4.09 -13.81 -6.68
N VAL A 91 -4.43 -14.21 -5.46
CA VAL A 91 -4.64 -15.62 -5.07
C VAL A 91 -5.78 -16.23 -5.87
N GLY A 92 -5.68 -17.52 -6.21
CA GLY A 92 -6.76 -18.27 -6.87
C GLY A 92 -6.80 -18.10 -8.39
N GLY A 93 -5.77 -17.48 -8.96
CA GLY A 93 -5.60 -17.33 -10.40
C GLY A 93 -4.96 -18.53 -11.09
N ARG A 94 -4.84 -18.42 -12.42
CA ARG A 94 -3.94 -19.29 -13.18
C ARG A 94 -2.50 -18.97 -12.79
N ARG A 95 -1.67 -20.02 -12.77
CA ARG A 95 -0.24 -19.91 -12.48
C ARG A 95 0.05 -19.34 -11.08
N GLU A 96 -0.58 -19.92 -10.07
CA GLU A 96 -0.32 -19.62 -8.66
C GLU A 96 1.17 -19.80 -8.29
N ASP A 97 1.88 -20.69 -8.99
CA ASP A 97 3.34 -20.85 -8.91
C ASP A 97 4.08 -19.53 -9.23
N LEU A 98 3.62 -18.79 -10.24
CA LEU A 98 4.19 -17.50 -10.61
C LEU A 98 3.84 -16.41 -9.59
N ARG A 99 2.67 -16.48 -8.94
CA ARG A 99 2.28 -15.47 -7.94
C ARG A 99 3.32 -15.36 -6.84
N MET A 100 3.73 -16.49 -6.27
CA MET A 100 4.73 -16.51 -5.19
C MET A 100 6.07 -15.93 -5.64
N GLU A 101 6.52 -16.23 -6.87
CA GLU A 101 7.77 -15.67 -7.40
C GLU A 101 7.67 -14.19 -7.74
N GLU A 102 6.54 -13.74 -8.30
CA GLU A 102 6.27 -12.32 -8.56
C GLU A 102 6.20 -11.54 -7.25
N TRP A 103 5.50 -12.05 -6.23
CA TRP A 103 5.32 -11.38 -4.95
C TRP A 103 6.62 -11.15 -4.19
N LYS A 104 7.62 -12.04 -4.33
CA LYS A 104 8.95 -11.82 -3.74
C LYS A 104 9.57 -10.48 -4.13
N ILE A 105 9.20 -9.95 -5.30
CA ILE A 105 9.76 -8.74 -5.90
C ILE A 105 8.72 -7.61 -5.92
N ASP A 106 7.53 -7.90 -6.43
CA ASP A 106 6.53 -6.89 -6.75
C ASP A 106 5.86 -6.32 -5.49
N VAL A 107 5.55 -7.15 -4.47
CA VAL A 107 4.93 -6.70 -3.20
C VAL A 107 5.82 -5.73 -2.42
N PRO A 108 7.10 -6.03 -2.14
CA PRO A 108 7.93 -5.14 -1.33
C PRO A 108 8.39 -3.90 -2.10
N THR A 109 8.11 -3.79 -3.42
CA THR A 109 8.46 -2.63 -4.26
C THR A 109 7.29 -1.70 -4.58
N ILE A 110 6.06 -2.00 -4.12
CA ILE A 110 4.87 -1.20 -4.45
C ILE A 110 4.99 0.26 -4.00
N GLY A 111 5.70 0.53 -2.90
CA GLY A 111 5.84 1.89 -2.37
C GLY A 111 6.45 2.87 -3.37
N TYR A 112 7.21 2.40 -4.36
CA TYR A 112 7.72 3.27 -5.42
C TYR A 112 6.63 3.85 -6.32
N VAL A 113 5.54 3.11 -6.53
CA VAL A 113 4.39 3.59 -7.32
C VAL A 113 3.71 4.75 -6.61
N TYR A 114 3.71 4.73 -5.28
CA TYR A 114 3.09 5.74 -4.42
C TYR A 114 4.01 6.91 -4.07
N ASP A 115 5.20 6.99 -4.68
CA ASP A 115 6.07 8.15 -4.54
C ASP A 115 5.41 9.39 -5.18
N GLN A 116 4.75 10.20 -4.36
CA GLN A 116 3.99 11.34 -4.84
C GLN A 116 4.85 12.54 -5.24
N SER A 117 6.19 12.44 -5.17
CA SER A 117 7.05 13.41 -5.87
C SER A 117 6.77 13.44 -7.38
N VAL A 118 6.12 12.39 -7.90
CA VAL A 118 5.75 12.25 -9.32
C VAL A 118 4.26 12.49 -9.57
N ARG A 119 3.36 11.85 -8.82
CA ARG A 119 1.90 11.88 -9.03
C ARG A 119 1.14 11.88 -7.71
N ARG A 120 0.06 12.66 -7.60
CA ARG A 120 -0.86 12.57 -6.44
C ARG A 120 -1.55 11.21 -6.43
N VAL A 121 -1.74 10.64 -5.24
CA VAL A 121 -2.47 9.38 -5.05
C VAL A 121 -3.96 9.65 -5.02
N VAL A 122 -4.75 8.81 -5.70
CA VAL A 122 -6.21 8.82 -5.58
C VAL A 122 -6.61 7.85 -4.48
N CYS A 123 -7.16 8.36 -3.38
CA CYS A 123 -7.50 7.58 -2.19
C CYS A 123 -9.02 7.39 -2.05
N TYR A 124 -9.46 6.13 -2.11
CA TYR A 124 -10.85 5.74 -1.84
C TYR A 124 -10.99 5.31 -0.37
N PHE A 125 -11.24 6.28 0.52
CA PHE A 125 -11.29 6.03 1.96
C PHE A 125 -12.48 5.18 2.42
N SER A 126 -13.60 5.19 1.67
CA SER A 126 -14.79 4.37 1.95
C SER A 126 -14.76 2.99 1.30
N GLY A 127 -13.67 2.65 0.59
CA GLY A 127 -13.58 1.43 -0.20
C GLY A 127 -13.58 1.73 -1.70
N MET A 128 -12.86 0.90 -2.45
CA MET A 128 -12.65 1.05 -3.89
C MET A 128 -13.98 1.10 -4.66
N GLY A 129 -14.15 2.14 -5.49
CA GLY A 129 -15.33 2.29 -6.36
C GLY A 129 -16.62 2.68 -5.64
N HIS A 130 -16.58 2.95 -4.34
CA HIS A 130 -17.72 3.49 -3.60
C HIS A 130 -17.69 5.01 -3.51
N PRO A 131 -18.86 5.66 -3.49
CA PRO A 131 -18.96 7.05 -3.09
C PRO A 131 -18.33 7.27 -1.70
N LEU A 132 -17.70 8.43 -1.53
CA LEU A 132 -17.13 8.85 -0.27
C LEU A 132 -18.25 9.06 0.76
N ASN A 133 -18.38 8.14 1.70
CA ASN A 133 -19.41 8.13 2.74
C ASN A 133 -18.86 7.62 4.07
N LEU A 134 -17.76 8.24 4.54
CA LEU A 134 -17.15 7.92 5.83
C LEU A 134 -17.97 8.50 6.99
N LYS A 135 -18.22 7.66 8.00
CA LYS A 135 -18.78 8.04 9.30
C LYS A 135 -17.70 8.14 10.35
N ALA A 136 -17.97 8.85 11.44
CA ALA A 136 -17.01 9.04 12.53
C ALA A 136 -16.53 7.71 13.16
N CYS A 137 -17.38 6.67 13.17
CA CYS A 137 -17.03 5.34 13.66
C CYS A 137 -16.07 4.58 12.73
N ASP A 138 -16.09 4.88 11.43
CA ASP A 138 -15.35 4.10 10.42
C ASP A 138 -13.83 4.30 10.55
N PHE A 139 -13.40 5.45 11.08
CA PHE A 139 -12.00 5.74 11.36
C PHE A 139 -11.36 4.76 12.35
N GLU A 140 -12.15 4.25 13.30
CA GLU A 140 -11.68 3.33 14.34
C GLU A 140 -11.78 1.86 13.92
N SER A 141 -12.44 1.56 12.80
CA SER A 141 -12.55 0.22 12.25
C SER A 141 -11.18 -0.28 11.77
N ASP A 142 -10.86 -1.56 12.02
CA ASP A 142 -9.66 -2.20 11.47
C ASP A 142 -9.60 -2.18 9.93
N ARG A 143 -10.73 -1.90 9.27
CA ARG A 143 -10.85 -1.75 7.81
C ARG A 143 -10.61 -0.34 7.31
N SER A 144 -10.54 0.62 8.23
CA SER A 144 -10.23 2.01 7.92
C SER A 144 -8.98 2.07 7.06
N TRP A 145 -9.04 2.86 6.00
CA TRP A 145 -7.86 3.19 5.21
C TRP A 145 -6.69 3.65 6.10
N PHE A 146 -6.99 4.41 7.15
CA PHE A 146 -6.00 4.91 8.10
C PHE A 146 -5.50 3.87 9.09
N ARG A 147 -6.00 2.63 9.09
CA ARG A 147 -5.55 1.56 9.98
C ARG A 147 -4.85 0.43 9.24
N CYS A 148 -4.89 0.39 7.91
CA CYS A 148 -4.13 -0.58 7.12
C CYS A 148 -2.60 -0.35 7.23
N ALA A 149 -1.84 -1.43 7.31
CA ALA A 149 -0.37 -1.38 7.34
C ALA A 149 0.23 -0.85 6.04
N TRP A 150 -0.29 -1.31 4.90
CA TRP A 150 0.21 -0.93 3.57
C TRP A 150 -0.02 0.56 3.26
N THR A 151 -1.16 1.12 3.65
CA THR A 151 -1.49 2.53 3.35
C THR A 151 -0.56 3.52 4.03
N LEU A 152 0.16 3.13 5.10
CA LEU A 152 1.12 4.00 5.78
C LEU A 152 2.27 4.44 4.87
N GLN A 153 2.74 3.56 3.97
CA GLN A 153 3.78 3.92 3.00
C GLN A 153 3.23 4.67 1.78
N GLU A 154 1.92 4.69 1.57
CA GLU A 154 1.28 5.24 0.36
C GLU A 154 1.06 6.76 0.44
N ILE A 155 1.15 7.34 1.63
CA ILE A 155 0.98 8.78 1.89
C ILE A 155 2.25 9.47 2.38
N LEU A 156 3.41 8.94 2.02
CA LEU A 156 4.69 9.45 2.50
C LEU A 156 5.15 10.79 1.90
N SER A 157 4.32 11.45 1.09
CA SER A 157 4.75 12.61 0.29
C SER A 157 4.02 13.90 0.63
N ARG A 158 4.55 14.98 0.07
CA ARG A 158 4.28 16.39 0.40
C ARG A 158 2.96 16.93 -0.11
N TYR A 159 2.29 16.21 -1.01
CA TYR A 159 1.04 16.67 -1.61
C TYR A 159 -0.15 15.98 -0.95
N ASP A 160 -1.25 16.69 -0.85
CA ASP A 160 -2.50 16.07 -0.41
C ASP A 160 -2.96 15.04 -1.47
N PRO A 161 -3.45 13.86 -1.07
CA PRO A 161 -4.06 12.93 -2.01
C PRO A 161 -5.29 13.56 -2.67
N ILE A 162 -5.70 13.00 -3.81
CA ILE A 162 -7.00 13.25 -4.42
C ILE A 162 -8.00 12.31 -3.73
N ILE A 163 -9.13 12.84 -3.28
CA ILE A 163 -10.16 12.03 -2.63
C ILE A 163 -11.01 11.37 -3.71
N GLY A 164 -10.97 10.04 -3.79
CA GLY A 164 -11.78 9.26 -4.72
C GLY A 164 -13.21 9.07 -4.23
N GLY A 165 -14.14 8.95 -5.17
CA GLY A 165 -15.57 8.74 -4.88
C GLY A 165 -16.30 9.98 -4.39
N GLU A 166 -15.69 11.16 -4.47
CA GLU A 166 -16.33 12.42 -4.09
C GLU A 166 -17.44 12.78 -5.10
N THR A 167 -18.69 12.75 -4.64
CA THR A 167 -19.86 13.14 -5.47
C THR A 167 -20.28 14.56 -5.12
N GLY A 168 -20.61 15.36 -6.13
CA GLY A 168 -20.76 16.81 -6.00
C GLY A 168 -22.03 17.32 -5.31
N ASP A 169 -23.04 16.48 -5.02
CA ASP A 169 -24.39 17.01 -4.74
C ASP A 169 -25.26 16.31 -3.66
N ASP A 170 -24.86 15.18 -3.06
CA ASP A 170 -25.83 14.37 -2.27
C ASP A 170 -25.58 14.34 -0.75
N GLY A 171 -24.64 15.14 -0.27
CA GLY A 171 -24.37 15.30 1.13
C GLY A 171 -23.10 16.09 1.28
N VAL A 172 -23.20 17.31 1.80
CA VAL A 172 -22.04 18.00 2.35
C VAL A 172 -21.40 17.02 3.31
N MET A 173 -20.33 16.34 2.88
CA MET A 173 -19.50 15.54 3.76
C MET A 173 -19.28 16.41 4.99
N GLU A 174 -19.74 15.93 6.14
CA GLU A 174 -19.77 16.74 7.34
C GLU A 174 -18.38 17.33 7.51
N GLU A 175 -18.28 18.66 7.65
CA GLU A 175 -16.98 19.36 7.68
C GLU A 175 -16.05 18.74 8.72
N ALA A 176 -16.61 18.22 9.82
CA ALA A 176 -15.90 17.45 10.83
C ALA A 176 -15.18 16.20 10.28
N ILE A 177 -15.79 15.47 9.34
CA ILE A 177 -15.17 14.29 8.69
C ILE A 177 -14.05 14.72 7.75
N ARG A 178 -14.24 15.79 6.96
CA ARG A 178 -13.17 16.35 6.10
C ARG A 178 -11.96 16.79 6.93
N VAL A 179 -12.21 17.56 8.00
CA VAL A 179 -11.18 18.00 8.94
C VAL A 179 -10.48 16.80 9.58
N ARG A 180 -11.21 15.72 9.91
CA ARG A 180 -10.62 14.50 10.48
C ARG A 180 -9.73 13.76 9.47
N ILE A 181 -10.14 13.64 8.22
CA ILE A 181 -9.33 13.07 7.12
C ILE A 181 -8.03 13.87 7.00
N GLN A 182 -8.12 15.19 6.84
CA GLN A 182 -6.96 16.07 6.71
C GLN A 182 -6.01 15.93 7.91
N LYS A 183 -6.54 15.95 9.14
CA LYS A 183 -5.75 15.77 10.36
C LYS A 183 -5.00 14.43 10.36
N GLN A 184 -5.63 13.33 9.97
CA GLN A 184 -4.96 12.02 9.94
C GLN A 184 -3.94 11.88 8.81
N LEU A 185 -4.18 12.51 7.66
CA LEU A 185 -3.21 12.61 6.57
C LEU A 185 -1.97 13.37 7.03
N SER A 186 -2.14 14.56 7.63
CA SER A 186 -1.01 15.36 8.14
C SER A 186 -0.19 14.62 9.19
N LEU A 187 -0.84 13.91 10.12
CA LEU A 187 -0.14 13.11 11.14
C LEU A 187 0.71 11.99 10.54
N SER A 188 0.27 11.41 9.42
CA SER A 188 0.96 10.33 8.75
C SER A 188 2.06 10.82 7.81
N GLN A 189 1.95 12.04 7.28
CA GLN A 189 3.02 12.70 6.51
C GLN A 189 4.17 13.19 7.42
N ASP A 190 3.87 13.52 8.68
CA ASP A 190 4.85 14.04 9.66
C ASP A 190 5.71 12.94 10.34
N LEU A 191 5.89 11.76 9.73
CA LEU A 191 6.69 10.69 10.35
C LEU A 191 8.20 10.99 10.39
N GLY A 192 8.67 11.94 9.58
CA GLY A 192 10.03 12.47 9.62
C GLY A 192 11.13 11.39 9.51
N GLY A 193 12.30 11.66 10.10
CA GLY A 193 13.44 10.73 10.13
C GLY A 193 13.46 9.79 11.34
N ASN A 194 12.46 9.82 12.22
CA ASN A 194 12.51 9.09 13.48
C ASN A 194 12.01 7.64 13.30
N VAL A 195 12.89 6.65 13.51
CA VAL A 195 12.56 5.23 13.36
C VAL A 195 11.50 4.77 14.36
N VAL A 196 11.59 5.24 15.61
CA VAL A 196 10.68 4.85 16.70
C VAL A 196 9.27 5.38 16.44
N LYS A 197 9.15 6.62 15.93
CA LYS A 197 7.84 7.19 15.54
C LYS A 197 7.19 6.34 14.44
N LYS A 198 7.96 5.94 13.41
CA LYS A 198 7.48 5.08 12.32
C LYS A 198 7.03 3.70 12.82
N LEU A 199 7.85 3.07 13.66
CA LEU A 199 7.52 1.78 14.28
C LEU A 199 6.27 1.86 15.16
N SER A 200 6.15 2.90 16.00
CA SER A 200 5.00 3.10 16.88
C SER A 200 3.69 3.29 16.11
N VAL A 201 3.75 3.97 14.96
CA VAL A 201 2.56 4.11 14.09
C VAL A 201 2.26 2.80 13.40
N MET A 202 3.26 2.09 12.84
CA MET A 202 3.07 0.79 12.20
C MET A 202 2.53 -0.27 13.18
N GLN A 203 2.95 -0.25 14.44
CA GLN A 203 2.47 -1.16 15.48
C GLN A 203 0.96 -1.09 15.69
N LYS A 204 0.36 0.08 15.47
CA LYS A 204 -1.09 0.31 15.58
C LYS A 204 -1.85 -0.03 14.30
N ARG A 205 -1.14 -0.39 13.23
CA ARG A 205 -1.74 -0.78 11.96
C ARG A 205 -2.14 -2.25 11.97
N VAL A 206 -3.12 -2.56 11.14
CA VAL A 206 -3.66 -3.90 10.92
C VAL A 206 -3.10 -4.43 9.61
N SER A 207 -2.75 -5.71 9.59
CA SER A 207 -2.26 -6.44 8.41
C SER A 207 -2.97 -7.79 8.28
N THR A 208 -3.24 -8.24 7.06
CA THR A 208 -3.76 -9.61 6.82
C THR A 208 -2.68 -10.63 7.14
N ASN A 209 -1.47 -10.41 6.62
CA ASN A 209 -0.31 -11.19 6.99
C ASN A 209 0.56 -10.40 7.98
N PRO A 210 0.96 -10.96 9.13
CA PRO A 210 1.83 -10.25 10.08
C PRO A 210 3.10 -9.66 9.45
N VAL A 211 3.68 -10.32 8.43
CA VAL A 211 4.86 -9.87 7.69
C VAL A 211 4.61 -8.58 6.90
N ASP A 212 3.37 -8.27 6.52
CA ASP A 212 3.03 -7.05 5.77
C ASP A 212 3.40 -5.78 6.55
N ARG A 213 3.33 -5.79 7.89
CA ARG A 213 3.76 -4.66 8.73
C ARG A 213 5.24 -4.36 8.55
N ILE A 214 6.05 -5.40 8.37
CA ILE A 214 7.49 -5.28 8.16
C ILE A 214 7.76 -4.87 6.72
N ALA A 215 7.08 -5.48 5.75
CA ALA A 215 7.24 -5.13 4.34
C ALA A 215 6.83 -3.65 4.06
N GLY A 216 5.73 -3.20 4.66
CA GLY A 216 5.25 -1.81 4.59
C GLY A 216 6.19 -0.78 5.23
N LEU A 217 7.16 -1.20 6.06
CA LEU A 217 8.20 -0.32 6.61
C LEU A 217 9.33 -0.01 5.62
N THR A 218 9.45 -0.76 4.52
CA THR A 218 10.57 -0.64 3.58
C THR A 218 10.76 0.79 3.06
N TYR A 219 9.71 1.37 2.46
CA TYR A 219 9.79 2.74 1.93
C TYR A 219 9.73 3.80 3.04
N LEU A 220 9.14 3.47 4.20
CA LEU A 220 9.17 4.34 5.37
C LEU A 220 10.59 4.52 5.91
N LEU A 221 11.44 3.50 5.81
CA LEU A 221 12.79 3.48 6.39
C LEU A 221 13.91 3.74 5.36
N LEU A 222 13.55 4.26 4.18
CA LEU A 222 14.47 4.77 3.15
C LEU A 222 15.62 3.80 2.85
N THR A 223 15.32 2.55 2.55
CA THR A 223 16.36 1.53 2.32
C THR A 223 16.89 1.60 0.88
N ASP A 224 18.21 1.50 0.69
CA ASP A 224 18.83 1.46 -0.65
C ASP A 224 18.58 0.13 -1.38
N SER A 225 18.34 -0.92 -0.59
CA SER A 225 17.93 -2.24 -1.07
C SER A 225 16.72 -2.72 -0.29
N ILE A 226 15.93 -3.61 -0.90
CA ILE A 226 14.65 -4.04 -0.35
C ILE A 226 14.71 -5.54 -0.06
N PRO A 227 14.32 -6.01 1.15
CA PRO A 227 14.23 -7.45 1.41
C PRO A 227 13.19 -8.09 0.48
N ALA A 228 13.48 -9.29 -0.02
CA ALA A 228 12.47 -10.04 -0.77
C ALA A 228 11.32 -10.45 0.17
N TYR A 229 10.09 -10.42 -0.35
CA TYR A 229 8.90 -10.76 0.43
C TYR A 229 8.63 -12.28 0.41
N TYR A 230 8.32 -12.83 1.57
CA TYR A 230 7.97 -14.25 1.72
C TYR A 230 6.79 -14.35 2.67
N GLU A 231 5.63 -14.73 2.13
CA GLU A 231 4.36 -14.75 2.86
C GLU A 231 4.40 -15.66 4.12
N ALA A 232 5.12 -16.77 4.06
CA ALA A 232 5.26 -17.72 5.17
C ALA A 232 6.51 -17.49 6.04
N GLN A 233 7.24 -16.39 5.86
CA GLN A 233 8.43 -16.09 6.65
C GLN A 233 8.04 -15.65 8.08
N ALA A 234 8.85 -16.03 9.06
CA ALA A 234 8.67 -15.53 10.43
C ALA A 234 8.91 -14.02 10.49
N GLU A 235 8.10 -13.30 11.28
CA GLU A 235 8.23 -11.84 11.44
C GLU A 235 9.65 -11.43 11.87
N GLU A 236 10.26 -12.18 12.80
CA GLU A 236 11.63 -11.89 13.26
C GLU A 236 12.68 -12.00 12.14
N ASP A 237 12.51 -12.94 11.20
CA ASP A 237 13.43 -13.10 10.08
C ASP A 237 13.24 -11.99 9.04
N ALA A 238 11.99 -11.59 8.79
CA ALA A 238 11.67 -10.46 7.91
C ALA A 238 12.22 -9.15 8.51
N TRP A 239 12.05 -8.94 9.81
CA TRP A 239 12.59 -7.79 10.54
C TRP A 239 14.11 -7.77 10.50
N MET A 240 14.76 -8.93 10.70
CA MET A 240 16.20 -9.06 10.56
C MET A 240 16.70 -8.61 9.19
N ALA A 241 16.01 -9.06 8.13
CA ALA A 241 16.37 -8.72 6.76
C ALA A 241 16.19 -7.23 6.49
N LEU A 242 15.13 -6.61 7.02
CA LEU A 242 14.88 -5.17 6.89
C LEU A 242 15.93 -4.33 7.64
N VAL A 243 16.23 -4.67 8.90
CA VAL A 243 17.27 -3.97 9.68
C VAL A 243 18.62 -4.05 8.98
N ALA A 244 18.96 -5.19 8.39
CA ALA A 244 20.23 -5.39 7.68
C ALA A 244 20.41 -4.48 6.45
N VAL A 245 19.32 -3.97 5.85
CA VAL A 245 19.36 -3.06 4.68
C VAL A 245 18.96 -1.63 5.00
N MET A 246 18.60 -1.36 6.26
CA MET A 246 18.26 -0.03 6.76
C MET A 246 19.47 0.91 6.72
N MET A 247 19.25 2.20 6.47
CA MET A 247 20.33 3.19 6.56
C MET A 247 20.98 3.21 7.94
N THR A 248 22.31 3.36 7.98
CA THR A 248 23.11 3.26 9.21
C THR A 248 22.66 4.22 10.32
N TRP A 249 22.18 5.41 9.98
CA TRP A 249 21.70 6.38 10.96
C TRP A 249 20.35 5.98 11.60
N LEU A 250 19.48 5.25 10.88
CA LEU A 250 18.25 4.67 11.45
C LEU A 250 18.57 3.43 12.30
N GLN A 251 19.54 2.61 11.88
CA GLN A 251 20.06 1.51 12.71
C GLN A 251 20.63 2.03 14.03
N ALA A 252 21.39 3.13 13.98
CA ALA A 252 21.93 3.78 15.19
C ALA A 252 20.79 4.26 16.10
N GLN A 253 19.72 4.85 15.56
CA GLN A 253 18.55 5.20 16.37
C GLN A 253 17.95 3.97 17.06
N LEU A 254 17.78 2.84 16.37
CA LEU A 254 17.27 1.61 17.00
C LEU A 254 18.15 1.20 18.18
N LEU A 255 19.47 1.21 18.01
CA LEU A 255 20.42 0.88 19.07
C LEU A 255 20.31 1.82 20.27
N PHE A 256 20.13 3.13 20.05
CA PHE A 256 20.02 4.10 21.13
C PHE A 256 18.67 4.03 21.89
N TRP A 257 17.57 3.75 21.17
CA TRP A 257 16.24 3.71 21.77
C TRP A 257 15.89 2.34 22.39
N TYR A 258 16.51 1.27 21.88
CA TYR A 258 16.36 -0.10 22.37
C TYR A 258 17.74 -0.68 22.69
N PRO A 259 18.36 -0.26 23.82
CA PRO A 259 19.71 -0.70 24.18
C PRO A 259 19.78 -2.15 24.67
N GLU A 260 18.62 -2.71 25.05
CA GLU A 260 18.52 -4.10 25.50
C GLU A 260 18.75 -5.06 24.33
N PRO A 261 19.45 -6.19 24.57
CA PRO A 261 19.70 -7.15 23.52
C PRO A 261 18.42 -7.77 22.98
N GLY A 262 18.42 -8.03 21.67
CA GLY A 262 17.35 -8.75 20.99
C GLY A 262 17.15 -10.17 21.53
N SER A 263 15.91 -10.64 21.55
CA SER A 263 15.58 -12.02 21.93
C SER A 263 15.83 -13.07 20.82
N GLY A 264 16.29 -12.62 19.65
CA GLY A 264 16.57 -13.47 18.49
C GLY A 264 18.04 -13.93 18.40
N SER A 265 18.41 -14.53 17.27
CA SER A 265 19.79 -15.00 17.00
C SER A 265 20.83 -13.86 16.90
N LYS A 266 20.37 -12.61 16.74
CA LYS A 266 21.19 -11.40 16.68
C LYS A 266 20.83 -10.50 17.86
N VAL A 267 21.74 -10.40 18.82
CA VAL A 267 21.54 -9.64 20.07
C VAL A 267 21.90 -8.15 19.98
N TRP A 268 22.53 -7.70 18.89
CA TRP A 268 22.98 -6.31 18.74
C TRP A 268 21.87 -5.32 18.32
N ARG A 269 20.66 -5.84 18.04
CA ARG A 269 19.49 -5.07 17.61
C ARG A 269 18.26 -5.53 18.40
N PRO A 270 17.21 -4.70 18.52
CA PRO A 270 15.92 -5.17 19.03
C PRO A 270 15.32 -6.28 18.16
N SER A 271 14.63 -7.23 18.78
CA SER A 271 13.70 -8.13 18.09
C SER A 271 12.48 -7.37 17.59
N TRP A 272 11.68 -7.99 16.73
CA TRP A 272 10.43 -7.40 16.24
C TRP A 272 9.41 -7.19 17.37
N THR A 273 9.46 -8.02 18.41
CA THR A 273 8.53 -7.99 19.54
C THR A 273 8.85 -6.96 20.61
N GLN A 274 10.08 -6.42 20.63
CA GLN A 274 10.54 -5.38 21.56
C GLN A 274 10.17 -3.99 21.03
#